data_AF-A0A1Z5KZ38-F1
#
_entry.id   AF-A0A1Z5KZ38-F1
#
_cell.length_a   1.000
_cell.length_b   1.000
_cell.length_c   1.000
_cell.angle_alpha   90.00
_cell.angle_beta   90.00
_cell.angle_gamma   90.00
#
_symmetry.space_group_name_H-M   'P 1'
#
loop_
_entity.id
_entity.type
_entity.pdbx_description
1 polymer ?
#
loop_
_entity_poly.entity_id
_entity_poly.type
_entity_poly.pdbx_seq_one_letter_code
_entity_poly.pdbx_strand_id
1 'polypeptide(L)'
;MRSGVNYFDTAPWYGHGKGEQVLGKALQDVPRSAYYIATKVGRYEASYDNMFDFSARRTQRSAQESLQRLGLRSFDILQVQRDLNFDISLDVCVRETDVFSS
;
A
#
# COMPACT_ATOMS: atom_id res chain seq x y z
N MET A 1 -8.94 18.08 10.32
CA MET A 1 -8.86 18.08 8.84
C MET A 1 -9.73 19.20 8.30
N ARG A 2 -9.21 19.99 7.36
CA ARG A 2 -10.02 21.03 6.71
C ARG A 2 -10.84 20.37 5.59
N SER A 3 -12.11 20.75 5.48
CA SER A 3 -13.05 20.28 4.44
C SER A 3 -13.61 18.85 4.58
N GLY A 4 -13.44 18.18 5.73
CA GLY A 4 -14.08 16.88 6.00
C GLY A 4 -13.43 15.66 5.29
N VAL A 5 -12.36 15.87 4.52
CA VAL A 5 -11.60 14.77 3.92
C VAL A 5 -10.77 14.08 4.99
N ASN A 6 -11.04 12.80 5.22
CA ASN A 6 -10.34 11.96 6.17
C ASN A 6 -9.73 10.69 5.57
N TYR A 7 -9.89 10.47 4.27
CA TYR A 7 -9.38 9.29 3.58
C TYR A 7 -8.17 9.65 2.72
N PHE A 8 -7.04 9.00 2.99
CA PHE A 8 -5.80 9.15 2.24
C PHE A 8 -5.43 7.86 1.53
N ASP A 9 -5.33 7.92 0.21
CA ASP A 9 -4.89 6.81 -0.62
C ASP A 9 -3.47 7.08 -1.14
N THR A 10 -2.56 6.13 -0.94
CA THR A 10 -1.17 6.20 -1.40
C THR A 10 -0.75 4.89 -2.07
N ALA A 11 0.46 4.85 -2.60
CA ALA A 11 1.09 3.65 -3.13
C ALA A 11 2.63 3.79 -3.07
N PRO A 12 3.38 2.68 -2.88
CA PRO A 12 4.84 2.69 -2.97
C PRO A 12 5.34 3.25 -4.30
N TRP A 13 4.60 2.99 -5.38
CA TRP A 13 4.96 3.44 -6.72
C TRP A 13 4.80 4.95 -6.92
N TYR A 14 3.99 5.63 -6.11
CA TYR A 14 3.83 7.09 -6.20
C TYR A 14 5.11 7.80 -5.75
N GLY A 15 5.90 8.21 -6.74
CA GLY A 15 7.17 8.89 -6.53
C GLY A 15 8.25 8.03 -5.87
N HIS A 16 8.24 6.71 -6.09
CA HIS A 16 9.20 5.76 -5.52
C HIS A 16 9.25 5.83 -3.98
N GLY A 17 8.09 5.87 -3.33
CA GLY A 17 7.96 5.95 -1.87
C GLY A 17 8.13 7.36 -1.27
N LYS A 18 8.45 8.38 -2.08
CA LYS A 18 8.48 9.78 -1.59
C LYS A 18 7.11 10.29 -1.17
N GLY A 19 6.05 9.87 -1.87
CA GLY A 19 4.67 10.23 -1.50
C GLY A 19 4.31 9.74 -0.10
N GLU A 20 4.68 8.50 0.23
CA GLU A 20 4.50 7.90 1.55
C GLU A 20 5.29 8.64 2.64
N GLN A 21 6.53 9.04 2.38
CA GLN A 21 7.32 9.80 3.35
C GLN A 21 6.76 11.19 3.63
N VAL A 22 6.31 11.91 2.60
CA VAL A 22 5.71 13.24 2.76
C VAL A 22 4.39 13.14 3.50
N LEU A 23 3.54 12.16 3.16
CA LEU A 23 2.28 11.93 3.83
C LEU A 23 2.49 11.53 5.30
N GLY A 24 3.47 10.67 5.59
CA GLY A 24 3.83 10.30 6.97
C GLY A 24 4.21 11.51 7.82
N LYS A 25 5.06 12.40 7.30
CA LYS A 25 5.43 13.65 7.98
C LYS A 25 4.23 14.57 8.21
N ALA A 26 3.32 14.67 7.23
CA ALA A 26 2.13 15.50 7.36
C ALA A 26 1.11 14.97 8.37
N LEU A 27 1.08 13.65 8.61
CA LEU A 27 0.15 12.99 9.52
C LEU A 27 0.74 12.74 10.92
N GLN A 28 2.03 13.03 11.14
CA GLN A 28 2.73 12.72 12.39
C GLN A 28 2.05 13.35 13.63
N ASP A 29 1.51 14.55 13.50
CA ASP A 29 0.84 15.28 14.59
C ASP A 29 -0.70 15.14 14.54
N VAL A 30 -1.24 14.31 13.65
CA VAL A 30 -2.69 14.09 13.51
C VAL A 30 -3.07 12.82 14.29
N PRO A 31 -4.13 12.86 15.11
CA PRO A 31 -4.61 11.65 15.79
C PRO A 31 -4.95 10.54 14.78
N ARG A 32 -4.45 9.32 15.00
CA ARG A 32 -4.64 8.19 14.08
C ARG A 32 -6.11 7.85 13.80
N SER A 33 -7.00 8.10 14.77
CA SER A 33 -8.44 7.90 14.65
C SER A 33 -9.14 8.99 13.83
N ALA A 34 -8.46 10.09 13.52
CA ALA A 34 -9.04 11.18 12.73
C ALA A 34 -8.99 10.89 11.21
N TYR A 35 -8.30 9.82 10.78
CA TYR A 35 -8.08 9.53 9.37
C TYR A 35 -8.01 8.05 9.04
N TYR A 36 -8.34 7.75 7.79
CA TYR A 36 -8.19 6.45 7.16
C TYR A 36 -7.05 6.52 6.15
N ILE A 37 -6.21 5.49 6.13
CA ILE A 37 -5.12 5.37 5.16
C ILE A 37 -5.20 4.05 4.41
N ALA A 38 -5.10 4.17 3.10
CA ALA A 38 -4.99 3.05 2.18
C ALA A 38 -3.63 3.07 1.47
N THR A 39 -3.00 1.91 1.34
CA THR A 39 -1.81 1.74 0.48
C THR A 39 -2.00 0.56 -0.47
N LYS A 40 -1.09 0.42 -1.44
CA LYS A 40 -1.17 -0.58 -2.51
C LYS A 40 0.04 -1.50 -2.52
N VAL A 41 -0.17 -2.74 -2.91
CA VAL A 41 0.87 -3.78 -3.05
C VAL A 41 0.69 -4.51 -4.39
N GLY A 42 1.70 -5.25 -4.82
CA GLY A 42 1.67 -6.05 -6.05
C GLY A 42 2.52 -5.49 -7.18
N ARG A 43 2.72 -4.17 -7.28
CA ARG A 43 3.62 -3.54 -8.27
C ARG A 43 4.88 -2.98 -7.62
N TYR A 44 6.06 -3.43 -8.06
CA TYR A 44 7.33 -3.06 -7.40
C TYR A 44 8.44 -2.56 -8.33
N GLU A 45 8.48 -3.02 -9.58
CA GLU A 45 9.53 -2.62 -10.52
C GLU A 45 8.97 -1.87 -11.72
N ALA A 46 9.84 -1.06 -12.36
CA ALA A 46 9.54 -0.38 -13.62
C ALA A 46 9.56 -1.36 -14.81
N SER A 47 10.40 -2.39 -14.71
CA SER A 47 10.63 -3.38 -15.76
C SER A 47 9.40 -4.24 -15.96
N TYR A 48 8.93 -4.35 -17.21
CA TYR A 48 7.71 -5.08 -17.56
C TYR A 48 7.76 -6.55 -17.11
N ASP A 49 8.94 -7.17 -17.20
CA ASP A 49 9.15 -8.59 -16.87
C ASP A 49 9.05 -8.91 -15.36
N ASN A 50 9.34 -7.94 -14.50
CA ASN A 50 9.32 -8.09 -13.04
C ASN A 50 8.37 -7.08 -12.37
N MET A 51 7.45 -6.51 -13.14
CA MET A 51 6.60 -5.41 -12.71
C MET A 51 5.71 -5.82 -11.53
N PHE A 52 5.28 -7.08 -11.52
CA PHE A 52 4.37 -7.63 -10.52
C PHE A 52 4.95 -8.82 -9.76
N ASP A 53 4.75 -8.82 -8.45
CA ASP A 53 4.99 -9.98 -7.60
C ASP A 53 3.85 -10.06 -6.56
N PHE A 54 3.02 -11.08 -6.69
CA PHE A 54 1.88 -11.30 -5.78
C PHE A 54 2.21 -12.30 -4.68
N SER A 55 3.45 -12.77 -4.58
CA SER A 55 3.83 -13.70 -3.52
C SER A 55 3.55 -13.09 -2.15
N ALA A 56 3.04 -13.90 -1.22
CA ALA A 56 2.74 -13.45 0.13
C ALA A 56 3.95 -12.75 0.79
N ARG A 57 5.13 -13.35 0.64
CA ARG A 57 6.38 -12.83 1.23
C ARG A 57 6.74 -11.44 0.71
N ARG A 58 6.65 -11.20 -0.60
CA ARG A 58 6.99 -9.91 -1.19
C ARG A 58 5.97 -8.84 -0.82
N THR A 59 4.70 -9.21 -0.83
CA THR A 59 3.56 -8.36 -0.46
C THR A 59 3.65 -7.92 0.99
N GLN A 60 3.91 -8.85 1.91
CA GLN A 60 4.17 -8.55 3.33
C GLN A 60 5.35 -7.62 3.52
N ARG A 61 6.47 -7.88 2.83
CA ARG A 61 7.64 -7.00 2.87
C ARG A 61 7.28 -5.58 2.39
N SER A 62 6.57 -5.47 1.27
CA SER A 62 6.18 -4.16 0.75
C SER A 62 5.28 -3.39 1.72
N ALA A 63 4.33 -4.07 2.34
CA ALA A 63 3.45 -3.46 3.33
C ALA A 63 4.26 -2.93 4.52
N GLN A 64 5.22 -3.71 5.03
CA GLN A 64 6.12 -3.29 6.11
C GLN A 64 6.98 -2.08 5.72
N GLU A 65 7.55 -2.08 4.51
CA GLU A 65 8.31 -0.94 3.99
C GLU A 65 7.45 0.33 3.90
N SER A 66 6.20 0.20 3.46
CA SER A 66 5.25 1.30 3.43
C SER A 66 4.90 1.81 4.83
N LEU A 67 4.71 0.93 5.82
CA LEU A 67 4.50 1.33 7.22
C LEU A 67 5.69 2.14 7.75
N GLN A 68 6.91 1.70 7.46
CA GLN A 68 8.13 2.41 7.85
C GLN A 68 8.21 3.78 7.19
N ARG A 69 7.95 3.88 5.88
CA ARG A 69 7.96 5.17 5.16
C ARG A 69 6.90 6.14 5.67
N LEU A 70 5.72 5.65 6.02
CA LEU A 70 4.63 6.44 6.57
C LEU A 70 4.81 6.75 8.07
N GLY A 71 5.70 6.04 8.77
CA GLY A 71 5.85 6.16 10.22
C GLY A 71 4.63 5.65 10.99
N LEU A 72 3.88 4.71 10.43
CA LEU A 72 2.64 4.19 11.00
C LEU A 72 2.79 2.75 11.50
N ARG A 73 1.91 2.36 12.43
CA ARG A 73 1.84 0.98 12.95
C ARG A 73 0.89 0.07 12.17
N SER A 74 -0.10 0.64 11.50
CA SER A 74 -1.11 -0.10 10.74
C SER A 74 -1.78 0.75 9.65
N PHE A 75 -2.27 0.08 8.61
CA PHE A 75 -3.14 0.63 7.58
C PHE A 75 -4.61 0.33 7.91
N ASP A 76 -5.53 1.11 7.35
CA ASP A 76 -6.96 0.78 7.39
C ASP A 76 -7.35 -0.11 6.21
N ILE A 77 -6.73 0.12 5.05
CA ILE A 77 -7.01 -0.64 3.83
C ILE A 77 -5.70 -0.97 3.12
N LEU A 78 -5.54 -2.24 2.73
CA LEU A 78 -4.48 -2.69 1.84
C LEU A 78 -5.12 -3.13 0.52
N GLN A 79 -4.74 -2.49 -0.58
CA GLN A 79 -5.27 -2.80 -1.91
C GLN A 79 -4.21 -3.50 -2.76
N VAL A 80 -4.66 -4.41 -3.63
CA VAL A 80 -3.78 -4.99 -4.65
C VAL A 80 -3.81 -4.09 -5.88
N GLN A 81 -2.65 -3.53 -6.25
CA GLN A 81 -2.46 -2.81 -7.50
C GLN A 81 -2.53 -3.82 -8.65
N ARG A 82 -3.65 -3.83 -9.36
CA ARG A 82 -3.79 -4.57 -10.62
C ARG A 82 -3.69 -3.63 -11.80
N ASP A 83 -3.03 -4.09 -12.85
CA ASP A 83 -3.11 -3.50 -14.18
C ASP A 83 -4.01 -4.41 -15.02
N LEU A 84 -5.06 -3.83 -15.63
CA LEU A 84 -6.06 -4.55 -16.41
C LEU A 84 -5.47 -5.26 -17.63
N ASN A 85 -4.25 -4.88 -18.04
CA ASN A 85 -3.53 -5.51 -19.14
C ASN A 85 -2.77 -6.79 -18.74
N PHE A 86 -2.76 -7.15 -17.45
CA PHE A 86 -2.11 -8.35 -16.96
C PHE A 86 -3.14 -9.35 -16.45
N ASP A 87 -3.13 -10.54 -17.04
CA ASP A 87 -4.00 -11.66 -16.71
C ASP A 87 -3.54 -12.31 -15.40
N ILE A 88 -3.84 -11.65 -14.28
CA ILE A 88 -3.54 -12.15 -12.94
C ILE A 88 -4.79 -12.83 -12.42
N SER A 89 -4.71 -14.16 -12.28
CA SER A 89 -5.78 -14.95 -11.67
C SER A 89 -6.11 -14.42 -10.27
N LEU A 90 -7.38 -14.08 -10.08
CA LEU A 90 -7.93 -13.56 -8.81
C LEU A 90 -7.64 -14.51 -7.65
N ASP A 91 -7.65 -15.82 -7.88
CA ASP A 91 -7.39 -16.84 -6.87
C ASP A 91 -5.99 -16.74 -6.25
N VAL A 92 -4.99 -16.36 -7.05
CA VAL A 92 -3.61 -16.19 -6.57
C VAL A 92 -3.51 -14.96 -5.67
N CYS A 93 -4.15 -13.86 -6.05
CA CYS A 93 -4.17 -12.65 -5.23
C CYS A 93 -4.84 -12.88 -3.88
N VAL A 94 -6.00 -13.55 -3.85
CA VAL A 94 -6.73 -13.80 -2.60
C VAL A 94 -5.93 -14.72 -1.69
N ARG A 95 -5.44 -15.86 -2.20
CA ARG A 95 -4.70 -16.83 -1.38
C ARG A 95 -3.41 -16.26 -0.78
N GLU A 96 -2.69 -15.44 -1.53
CA GLU A 96 -1.40 -14.89 -1.08
C GLU A 96 -1.55 -13.62 -0.23
N THR A 97 -2.73 -12.99 -0.22
CA THR A 97 -3.02 -11.80 0.62
C THR A 97 -3.87 -12.11 1.85
N ASP A 98 -4.41 -13.32 1.98
CA ASP A 98 -5.12 -13.77 3.19
C ASP A 98 -4.24 -13.80 4.46
N VAL A 99 -2.92 -13.66 4.31
CA VAL A 99 -1.95 -13.60 5.42
C VAL A 99 -2.03 -12.31 6.24
N PHE A 100 -2.89 -11.37 5.85
CA PHE A 100 -3.17 -10.14 6.62
C PHE A 100 -4.45 -10.25 7.47
N SER A 101 -5.19 -11.37 7.38
CA SER A 101 -6.44 -11.61 8.12
C SER A 101 -6.26 -12.39 9.42
N SER A 102 -5.04 -12.83 9.75
CA SER A 102 -4.71 -13.67 10.92
C SER A 102 -3.90 -12.95 11.98
#